data_AF-A0AAX2TLQ5-F1
#
_entry.id   AF-A0AAX2TLQ5-F1
#
_cell.length_a   1.000
_cell.length_b   1.000
_cell.length_c   1.000
_cell.angle_alpha   90.00
_cell.angle_beta   90.00
_cell.angle_gamma   90.00
#
_symmetry.space_group_name_H-M   'P 1'
#
loop_
_entity.id
_entity.type
_entity.pdbx_description
1 polymer ?
#
loop_
_entity_poly.entity_id
_entity_poly.type
_entity_poly.pdbx_seq_one_letter_code
_entity_poly.pdbx_strand_id
1 'polypeptide(L)'
;AEIVRLTRVGKFDMSGEALGAIAWLKKLRGNRKGSPGGKGEMKMLRQLPKLLRFIPGTAQDMRAYFLTLQYWLAGSEQNIANMIRLLVDRYADGPRRGLRGIVKADAPVDYADIGVYHPRLKGRIGDTAERLPIPVDARGTVGLLLLRS
;
A
#
# COMPACT_ATOMS: atom_id res chain seq x y z
N ALA A 1 -17.23 6.24 -12.82
CA ALA A 1 -17.92 5.76 -11.59
C ALA A 1 -18.32 4.28 -11.69
N GLU A 2 -18.71 3.80 -12.87
CA GLU A 2 -19.15 2.43 -13.11
C GLU A 2 -18.15 1.34 -12.69
N ILE A 3 -16.87 1.46 -13.08
CA ILE A 3 -15.83 0.48 -12.71
C ILE A 3 -15.64 0.37 -11.19
N VAL A 4 -15.71 1.50 -10.47
CA VAL A 4 -15.56 1.51 -9.00
C VAL A 4 -16.65 0.67 -8.33
N ARG A 5 -17.86 0.63 -8.90
CA ARG A 5 -18.99 -0.16 -8.41
C ARG A 5 -18.78 -1.66 -8.57
N LEU A 6 -17.78 -2.11 -9.34
CA LEU A 6 -17.44 -3.53 -9.47
C LEU A 6 -16.57 -4.03 -8.30
N THR A 7 -16.08 -3.14 -7.44
CA THR A 7 -15.24 -3.51 -6.30
C THR A 7 -16.02 -4.38 -5.31
N ARG A 8 -15.50 -5.60 -5.09
CA ARG A 8 -15.95 -6.57 -4.08
C ARG A 8 -14.75 -7.16 -3.36
N VAL A 9 -14.74 -7.08 -2.04
CA VAL A 9 -13.70 -7.69 -1.19
C VAL A 9 -14.39 -8.30 0.01
N GLY A 10 -14.58 -9.62 0.04
CA GLY A 10 -15.35 -10.28 1.11
C GLY A 10 -16.75 -9.67 1.24
N LYS A 11 -17.09 -9.14 2.42
CA LYS A 11 -18.36 -8.45 2.68
C LYS A 11 -18.37 -6.97 2.28
N PHE A 12 -17.23 -6.43 1.85
CA PHE A 12 -17.12 -5.05 1.36
C PHE A 12 -17.53 -4.97 -0.12
N ASP A 13 -18.52 -4.13 -0.40
CA ASP A 13 -19.18 -4.02 -1.71
C ASP A 13 -19.41 -2.54 -2.05
N MET A 14 -18.98 -2.10 -3.24
CA MET A 14 -19.18 -0.72 -3.74
C MET A 14 -20.33 -0.56 -4.76
N SER A 15 -21.09 -1.61 -5.07
CA SER A 15 -22.25 -1.53 -5.98
C SER A 15 -23.54 -1.09 -5.33
N GLY A 16 -23.79 -1.56 -4.10
CA GLY A 16 -24.99 -1.25 -3.34
C GLY A 16 -24.94 0.14 -2.72
N GLU A 17 -26.02 0.52 -2.05
CA GLU A 17 -26.05 1.63 -1.08
C GLU A 17 -25.18 1.31 0.15
N ALA A 18 -23.91 0.95 -0.03
CA ALA A 18 -22.85 1.12 0.96
C ALA A 18 -22.54 2.62 1.19
N LEU A 19 -23.60 3.45 1.16
CA LEU A 19 -23.64 4.84 1.54
C LEU A 19 -23.02 5.01 2.93
N GLY A 20 -23.13 4.04 3.85
CA GLY A 20 -22.51 4.12 5.18
C GLY A 20 -20.97 4.16 5.16
N ALA A 21 -20.32 3.17 4.52
CA ALA A 21 -18.85 3.10 4.49
C ALA A 21 -18.24 4.18 3.57
N ILE A 22 -18.88 4.45 2.42
CA ILE A 22 -18.44 5.51 1.50
C ILE A 22 -18.73 6.89 2.08
N ALA A 23 -19.85 7.13 2.76
CA ALA A 23 -20.10 8.40 3.45
C ALA A 23 -19.16 8.58 4.65
N TRP A 24 -18.83 7.51 5.37
CA TRP A 24 -17.81 7.56 6.42
C TRP A 24 -16.43 7.90 5.84
N LEU A 25 -16.04 7.29 4.71
CA LEU A 25 -14.82 7.65 3.98
C LEU A 25 -14.86 9.09 3.48
N LYS A 26 -16.00 9.57 2.95
CA LYS A 26 -16.18 10.98 2.56
C LYS A 26 -16.08 11.92 3.77
N LYS A 27 -16.61 11.53 4.93
CA LYS A 27 -16.53 12.29 6.18
C LYS A 27 -15.10 12.34 6.73
N LEU A 28 -14.37 11.23 6.65
CA LEU A 28 -12.94 11.15 7.01
C LEU A 28 -12.02 11.88 6.04
N ARG A 29 -12.34 11.86 4.73
CA ARG A 29 -11.63 12.64 3.72
C ARG A 29 -11.74 14.14 4.00
N GLY A 30 -12.78 14.56 4.72
CA GLY A 30 -13.10 15.95 5.02
C GLY A 30 -13.58 16.67 3.77
N ASN A 31 -14.45 17.67 3.94
CA ASN A 31 -14.92 18.51 2.84
C ASN A 31 -13.85 19.56 2.50
N ARG A 32 -12.71 19.12 1.94
CA ARG A 32 -11.64 20.04 1.52
C ARG A 32 -12.04 20.70 0.20
N LYS A 33 -12.57 21.92 0.30
CA LYS A 33 -12.59 22.89 -0.81
C LYS A 33 -11.14 23.27 -1.11
N GLY A 34 -10.49 22.52 -2.00
CA GLY A 34 -9.10 22.75 -2.40
C GLY A 34 -8.59 21.56 -3.18
N SER A 35 -7.87 21.84 -4.28
CA SER A 35 -7.43 20.89 -5.31
C SER A 35 -6.97 19.54 -4.73
N PRO A 36 -7.37 18.38 -5.32
CA PRO A 36 -6.99 17.05 -4.84
C PRO A 36 -5.48 16.85 -4.96
N GLY A 37 -4.75 17.28 -3.93
CA GLY A 37 -3.30 17.10 -3.84
C GLY A 37 -3.01 15.66 -3.41
N GLY A 38 -2.38 14.88 -4.30
CA GLY A 38 -2.07 13.46 -4.08
C GLY A 38 -1.35 13.13 -2.77
N LYS A 39 -0.64 14.09 -2.15
CA LYS A 39 -0.02 13.93 -0.81
C LYS A 39 -1.06 13.70 0.29
N GLY A 40 -2.19 14.40 0.26
CA GLY A 40 -3.25 14.26 1.28
C GLY A 40 -4.01 12.94 1.15
N GLU A 41 -4.25 12.51 -0.08
CA GLU A 41 -4.88 11.23 -0.40
C GLU A 41 -3.98 10.06 -0.02
N MET A 42 -2.67 10.15 -0.31
CA MET A 42 -1.69 9.13 0.06
C MET A 42 -1.54 8.99 1.59
N LYS A 43 -1.55 10.12 2.32
CA LYS A 43 -1.55 10.09 3.80
C LYS A 43 -2.79 9.36 4.33
N MET A 44 -3.96 9.62 3.76
CA MET A 44 -5.21 8.94 4.13
C MET A 44 -5.13 7.43 3.86
N LEU A 45 -4.66 7.03 2.68
CA LEU A 45 -4.49 5.63 2.29
C LEU A 45 -3.54 4.87 3.24
N ARG A 46 -2.47 5.53 3.72
CA ARG A 46 -1.52 4.95 4.69
C ARG A 46 -2.08 4.85 6.12
N GLN A 47 -3.00 5.74 6.51
CA GLN A 47 -3.49 5.81 7.88
C GLN A 47 -4.75 4.98 8.13
N LEU A 48 -5.66 4.89 7.15
CA LEU A 48 -6.95 4.20 7.33
C LEU A 48 -6.79 2.73 7.76
N PRO A 49 -5.91 1.92 7.16
CA PRO A 49 -5.76 0.52 7.59
C PRO A 49 -5.22 0.34 9.01
N LYS A 50 -4.45 1.31 9.51
CA LYS A 50 -3.92 1.28 10.88
C LYS A 50 -5.03 1.52 11.90
N LEU A 51 -6.03 2.33 11.58
CA LEU A 51 -7.20 2.56 12.42
C LEU A 51 -8.17 1.37 12.37
N LEU A 52 -8.44 0.86 11.17
CA LEU A 52 -9.38 -0.24 10.96
C LEU A 52 -8.90 -1.56 11.56
N ARG A 53 -7.60 -1.73 11.87
CA ARG A 53 -7.06 -2.96 12.45
C ARG A 53 -7.75 -3.40 13.74
N PHE A 54 -8.33 -2.44 14.48
CA PHE A 54 -8.96 -2.66 15.78
C PHE A 54 -10.47 -2.93 15.70
N ILE A 55 -11.09 -2.80 14.53
CA ILE A 55 -12.55 -2.92 14.36
C ILE A 55 -12.88 -4.26 13.70
N PRO A 56 -13.67 -5.15 14.31
CA PRO A 56 -14.02 -6.44 13.71
C PRO A 56 -15.06 -6.32 12.58
N GLY A 57 -15.37 -7.44 11.93
CA GLY A 57 -16.41 -7.52 10.91
C GLY A 57 -16.04 -6.87 9.57
N THR A 58 -17.01 -6.23 8.91
CA THR A 58 -16.85 -5.64 7.57
C THR A 58 -15.73 -4.60 7.49
N ALA A 59 -15.37 -3.97 8.61
CA ALA A 59 -14.22 -3.06 8.69
C ALA A 59 -12.88 -3.73 8.34
N GLN A 60 -12.72 -5.03 8.60
CA GLN A 60 -11.51 -5.78 8.22
C GLN A 60 -11.45 -6.05 6.72
N ASP A 61 -12.59 -6.18 6.04
CA ASP A 61 -12.63 -6.31 4.58
C ASP A 61 -12.37 -4.98 3.88
N MET A 62 -12.89 -3.88 4.45
CA MET A 62 -12.51 -2.54 4.03
C MET A 62 -11.02 -2.26 4.27
N ARG A 63 -10.45 -2.72 5.40
CA ARG A 63 -9.01 -2.65 5.67
C ARG A 63 -8.22 -3.42 4.61
N ALA A 64 -8.65 -4.63 4.25
CA ALA A 64 -8.00 -5.42 3.22
C ALA A 64 -8.00 -4.70 1.87
N TYR A 65 -9.12 -4.10 1.47
CA TYR A 65 -9.21 -3.27 0.27
C TYR A 65 -8.17 -2.12 0.27
N PHE A 66 -8.06 -1.37 1.37
CA PHE A 66 -7.07 -0.30 1.46
C PHE A 66 -5.61 -0.78 1.52
N LEU A 67 -5.35 -1.99 2.05
CA LEU A 67 -4.02 -2.60 1.98
C LEU A 67 -3.69 -2.99 0.53
N THR A 68 -4.63 -3.57 -0.20
CA THR A 68 -4.48 -3.86 -1.64
C THR A 68 -4.11 -2.61 -2.43
N LEU A 69 -4.81 -1.49 -2.21
CA LEU A 69 -4.47 -0.22 -2.85
C LEU A 69 -3.05 0.27 -2.48
N GLN A 70 -2.63 0.13 -1.22
CA GLN A 70 -1.29 0.52 -0.81
C GLN A 70 -0.20 -0.34 -1.47
N TYR A 71 -0.38 -1.67 -1.55
CA TYR A 71 0.57 -2.51 -2.26
C TYR A 71 0.65 -2.14 -3.74
N TRP A 72 -0.51 -1.93 -4.36
CA TRP A 72 -0.61 -1.55 -5.77
C TRP A 72 0.13 -0.25 -6.06
N LEU A 73 -0.13 0.79 -5.27
CA LEU A 73 0.49 2.11 -5.44
C LEU A 73 1.99 2.10 -5.16
N ALA A 74 2.46 1.24 -4.26
CA ALA A 74 3.89 1.12 -3.99
C ALA A 74 4.65 0.37 -5.10
N GLY A 75 3.96 -0.45 -5.90
CA GLY A 75 4.40 -0.93 -7.23
C GLY A 75 5.58 -1.92 -7.27
N SER A 76 6.25 -2.20 -6.16
CA SER A 76 7.37 -3.16 -6.14
C SER A 76 6.92 -4.62 -6.30
N GLU A 77 7.78 -5.47 -6.86
CA GLU A 77 7.55 -6.91 -6.97
C GLU A 77 7.15 -7.54 -5.62
N GLN A 78 7.87 -7.17 -4.55
CA GLN A 78 7.57 -7.63 -3.19
C GLN A 78 6.17 -7.22 -2.73
N ASN A 79 5.74 -5.98 -3.03
CA ASN A 79 4.42 -5.49 -2.68
C ASN A 79 3.32 -6.23 -3.47
N ILE A 80 3.53 -6.48 -4.77
CA ILE A 80 2.58 -7.25 -5.57
C ILE A 80 2.47 -8.69 -5.04
N ALA A 81 3.60 -9.33 -4.71
CA ALA A 81 3.58 -10.65 -4.12
C ALA A 81 2.84 -10.68 -2.77
N ASN A 82 3.07 -9.68 -1.90
CA ASN A 82 2.38 -9.55 -0.62
C ASN A 82 0.90 -9.20 -0.76
N MET A 83 0.52 -8.43 -1.79
CA MET A 83 -0.88 -8.19 -2.13
C MET A 83 -1.61 -9.49 -2.44
N ILE A 84 -1.01 -10.34 -3.28
CA ILE A 84 -1.58 -11.64 -3.64
C ILE A 84 -1.66 -12.54 -2.41
N ARG A 85 -0.59 -12.61 -1.59
CA ARG A 85 -0.59 -13.36 -0.32
C ARG A 85 -1.72 -12.91 0.60
N LEU A 86 -1.91 -11.61 0.78
CA LEU A 86 -2.98 -11.05 1.62
C LEU A 86 -4.37 -11.51 1.12
N LEU A 87 -4.60 -11.45 -0.18
CA LEU A 87 -5.89 -11.82 -0.76
C LEU A 87 -6.14 -13.33 -0.65
N VAL A 88 -5.11 -14.16 -0.85
CA VAL A 88 -5.20 -15.62 -0.68
C VAL A 88 -5.47 -15.98 0.78
N ASP A 89 -4.70 -15.43 1.73
CA ASP A 89 -4.85 -15.70 3.16
C ASP A 89 -6.26 -15.42 3.68
N ARG A 90 -6.91 -14.40 3.13
CA ARG A 90 -8.22 -13.93 3.58
C ARG A 90 -9.38 -14.53 2.80
N TYR A 91 -9.24 -14.70 1.50
CA TYR A 91 -10.38 -14.90 0.60
C TYR A 91 -10.27 -16.14 -0.29
N ALA A 92 -9.17 -16.89 -0.30
CA ALA A 92 -9.04 -18.09 -1.13
C ALA A 92 -10.21 -19.06 -0.93
N ASP A 93 -10.83 -19.55 -2.00
CA ASP A 93 -12.02 -20.41 -1.90
C ASP A 93 -11.91 -21.66 -2.79
N GLY A 94 -12.93 -22.51 -2.74
CA GLY A 94 -12.98 -23.78 -3.45
C GLY A 94 -11.81 -24.69 -3.05
N PRO A 95 -11.09 -25.31 -4.01
CA PRO A 95 -9.95 -26.17 -3.72
C PRO A 95 -8.82 -25.49 -2.93
N ARG A 96 -8.74 -24.15 -2.96
CA ARG A 96 -7.71 -23.36 -2.26
C ARG A 96 -8.16 -22.83 -0.91
N ARG A 97 -9.37 -23.16 -0.44
CA ARG A 97 -9.92 -22.67 0.84
C ARG A 97 -8.99 -22.99 2.03
N GLY A 98 -8.32 -24.14 1.99
CA GLY A 98 -7.35 -24.55 3.00
C GLY A 98 -6.14 -23.63 3.14
N LEU A 99 -5.87 -22.74 2.18
CA LEU A 99 -4.76 -21.78 2.26
C LEU A 99 -5.07 -20.58 3.16
N ARG A 100 -6.34 -20.37 3.55
CA ARG A 100 -6.73 -19.27 4.41
C ARG A 100 -6.05 -19.39 5.79
N GLY A 101 -5.50 -18.29 6.29
CA GLY A 101 -4.80 -18.25 7.57
C GLY A 101 -3.38 -18.85 7.56
N ILE A 102 -2.96 -19.51 6.47
CA ILE A 102 -1.63 -20.11 6.32
C ILE A 102 -0.68 -19.15 5.60
N VAL A 103 -1.16 -18.47 4.55
CA VAL A 103 -0.33 -17.65 3.66
C VAL A 103 -0.10 -16.26 4.27
N LYS A 104 0.98 -16.07 5.02
CA LYS A 104 1.26 -14.76 5.63
C LYS A 104 1.71 -13.73 4.58
N ALA A 105 1.25 -12.49 4.76
CA ALA A 105 1.64 -11.34 3.97
C ALA A 105 2.28 -10.28 4.86
N ASP A 106 3.46 -9.80 4.49
CA ASP A 106 4.11 -8.68 5.17
C ASP A 106 3.46 -7.36 4.74
N ALA A 107 3.50 -6.35 5.62
CA ALA A 107 2.93 -5.04 5.34
C ALA A 107 3.52 -4.39 4.07
N PRO A 108 2.77 -3.48 3.40
CA PRO A 108 3.28 -2.73 2.25
C PRO A 108 4.58 -2.00 2.60
N VAL A 109 5.59 -2.20 1.76
CA VAL A 109 6.89 -1.51 1.86
C VAL A 109 6.84 -0.28 0.97
N ASP A 110 7.06 0.88 1.55
CA ASP A 110 7.13 2.14 0.80
C ASP A 110 8.57 2.34 0.31
N TYR A 111 8.73 2.51 -0.99
CA TYR A 111 10.00 2.85 -1.61
C TYR A 111 9.95 4.31 -2.04
N ALA A 112 10.93 5.10 -1.60
CA ALA A 112 10.99 6.51 -1.95
C ALA A 112 10.86 6.73 -3.46
N ASP A 113 10.05 7.73 -3.84
CA ASP A 113 9.84 8.09 -5.26
C ASP A 113 11.15 8.55 -5.91
N ILE A 114 11.96 9.28 -5.14
CA ILE A 114 13.33 9.66 -5.46
C ILE A 114 14.17 9.25 -4.25
N GLY A 115 15.30 8.63 -4.52
CA GLY A 115 16.19 8.17 -3.47
C GLY A 115 17.56 7.81 -4.01
N VAL A 116 18.39 7.30 -3.11
CA VAL A 116 19.72 6.82 -3.42
C VAL A 116 19.76 5.30 -3.32
N TYR A 117 20.49 4.66 -4.23
CA TYR A 117 20.75 3.24 -4.19
C TYR A 117 22.23 2.98 -3.92
N HIS A 118 22.53 2.04 -3.04
CA HIS A 118 23.88 1.52 -2.89
C HIS A 118 23.86 0.06 -2.40
N PRO A 119 24.62 -0.87 -3.00
CA PRO A 119 24.61 -2.29 -2.60
C PRO A 119 24.96 -2.55 -1.14
N ARG A 120 25.82 -1.69 -0.56
CA ARG A 120 26.25 -1.75 0.86
C ARG A 120 25.29 -1.03 1.84
N LEU A 121 24.25 -0.37 1.35
CA LEU A 121 23.25 0.27 2.21
C LEU A 121 22.34 -0.80 2.83
N LYS A 122 22.00 -0.67 4.12
CA LYS A 122 20.94 -1.49 4.74
C LYS A 122 19.61 -1.21 4.02
N GLY A 123 19.01 -2.26 3.44
CA GLY A 123 17.81 -2.11 2.60
C GLY A 123 18.08 -1.62 1.17
N ARG A 124 19.35 -1.40 0.80
CA ARG A 124 19.86 -1.00 -0.53
C ARG A 124 19.39 0.35 -1.08
N ILE A 125 18.26 0.87 -0.61
CA ILE A 125 17.66 2.16 -1.02
C ILE A 125 17.49 3.07 0.21
N GLY A 126 17.85 4.34 0.04
CA GLY A 126 17.66 5.41 1.01
C GLY A 126 16.85 6.56 0.42
N ASP A 127 16.22 7.36 1.26
CA ASP A 127 15.48 8.57 0.88
C ASP A 127 16.39 9.81 0.76
N THR A 128 17.57 9.77 1.37
CA THR A 128 18.52 10.89 1.36
C THR A 128 19.96 10.43 1.11
N ALA A 129 20.78 11.32 0.56
CA ALA A 129 22.15 11.02 0.17
C ALA A 129 23.07 10.74 1.35
N GLU A 130 22.77 11.29 2.54
CA GLU A 130 23.57 11.10 3.76
C GLU A 130 23.55 9.65 4.25
N ARG A 131 22.59 8.85 3.78
CA ARG A 131 22.55 7.42 4.08
C ARG A 131 23.62 6.64 3.30
N LEU A 132 24.14 7.19 2.20
CA LEU A 132 25.15 6.50 1.40
C LEU A 132 26.41 6.23 2.24
N PRO A 133 27.02 5.05 2.09
CA PRO A 133 28.29 4.77 2.74
C PRO A 133 29.37 5.70 2.18
N ILE A 134 30.11 6.35 3.07
CA ILE A 134 31.24 7.22 2.73
C ILE A 134 32.50 6.33 2.63
N PRO A 135 33.13 6.20 1.45
CA PRO A 135 34.38 5.46 1.32
C PRO A 135 35.51 6.24 1.99
N VAL A 136 36.39 5.54 2.71
CA VAL A 136 37.50 6.16 3.46
C VAL A 136 38.61 6.70 2.53
N ASP A 137 38.85 6.03 1.39
CA ASP A 137 39.93 6.36 0.42
C ASP A 137 39.40 6.64 -1.00
N ALA A 138 38.32 7.41 -1.13
CA ALA A 138 37.79 7.78 -2.44
C ALA A 138 38.70 8.81 -3.15
N ARG A 139 39.19 8.49 -4.35
CA ARG A 139 39.90 9.44 -5.23
C ARG A 139 38.97 10.33 -6.06
N GLY A 140 37.67 10.03 -6.05
CA GLY A 140 36.62 10.72 -6.79
C GLY A 140 35.30 9.98 -6.68
N THR A 141 34.20 10.66 -6.98
CA THR A 141 32.84 10.13 -6.88
C THR A 141 32.14 10.24 -8.23
N VAL A 142 31.59 9.12 -8.71
CA VAL A 142 30.74 9.10 -9.92
C VAL A 142 29.31 8.83 -9.50
N GLY A 143 28.41 9.76 -9.81
CA GLY A 143 26.96 9.59 -9.61
C GLY A 143 26.32 8.94 -10.84
N LEU A 144 25.52 7.91 -10.63
CA LEU A 144 24.69 7.29 -11.67
C LEU A 144 23.24 7.72 -11.47
N LEU A 145 22.64 8.28 -12.52
CA LEU A 145 21.21 8.58 -12.55
C LEU A 145 20.49 7.46 -13.29
N LEU A 146 19.52 6.86 -12.62
CA LEU A 146 18.72 5.77 -13.13
C LEU A 146 17.24 6.17 -13.05
N LEU A 147 16.47 5.82 -14.06
CA LEU A 147 15.02 5.88 -13.98
C LEU A 147 14.53 4.67 -13.17
N ARG A 148 13.54 4.89 -12.31
CA ARG A 148 12.82 3.81 -11.64
C ARG A 148 11.74 3.31 -12.61
N SER A 149 11.85 2.06 -13.05
CA SER A 149 10.83 1.33 -13.81
C SER A 149 9.78 0.71 -12.89
#